data_AF-A0A8B6DZB0-F1
#
_entry.id   AF-A0A8B6DZB0-F1
#
_cell.length_a   1.000
_cell.length_b   1.000
_cell.length_c   1.000
_cell.angle_alpha   90.00
_cell.angle_beta   90.00
_cell.angle_gamma   90.00
#
_symmetry.space_group_name_H-M   'P 1'
#
loop_
_entity.id
_entity.type
_entity.pdbx_description
1 polymer ?
#
loop_
_entity_poly.entity_id
_entity_poly.type
_entity_poly.pdbx_seq_one_letter_code
_entity_poly.pdbx_strand_id
1 'polypeptide(L)'
;MSESKDKNSLPLSRVRTIMKSSPDVAAISQEALYLTGKATELFIQNLAMISLETNESKNSVDYKDLAEVVNSEDVLQFLQDIIPRKIKYSEYLSIKQKEEDES
;
A
#
# COMPACT_ATOMS: atom_id res chain seq x y z
N MET A 1 -28.02 -24.98 3.44
CA MET A 1 -27.39 -23.66 3.35
C MET A 1 -26.05 -23.87 2.66
N SER A 2 -25.89 -23.50 1.40
CA SER A 2 -24.62 -23.70 0.71
C SER A 2 -23.61 -22.72 1.29
N GLU A 3 -22.53 -23.21 1.90
CA GLU A 3 -21.31 -22.42 2.09
C GLU A 3 -20.91 -21.88 0.73
N SER A 4 -21.06 -20.56 0.55
CA SER A 4 -20.47 -19.85 -0.56
C SER A 4 -18.95 -20.02 -0.41
N LYS A 5 -18.35 -20.95 -1.16
CA LYS A 5 -16.89 -21.10 -1.25
C LYS A 5 -16.25 -19.72 -1.25
N ASP A 6 -15.45 -19.42 -0.23
CA ASP A 6 -14.71 -18.15 -0.08
C ASP A 6 -13.97 -17.83 -1.36
N LYS A 7 -14.63 -17.05 -2.21
CA LYS A 7 -14.15 -16.67 -3.51
C LYS A 7 -13.27 -15.47 -3.26
N ASN A 8 -11.95 -15.64 -3.33
CA ASN A 8 -11.03 -14.51 -3.28
C ASN A 8 -11.51 -13.43 -4.26
N SER A 9 -11.67 -12.20 -3.77
CA SER A 9 -12.15 -11.08 -4.59
C SER A 9 -11.14 -10.75 -5.69
N LEU A 10 -9.87 -11.04 -5.41
CA LEU A 10 -8.75 -10.86 -6.33
C LEU A 10 -8.57 -12.12 -7.22
N PRO A 11 -8.41 -11.96 -8.55
CA PRO A 11 -8.13 -13.08 -9.44
C PRO A 11 -6.78 -13.74 -9.12
N LEU A 12 -6.78 -14.99 -8.65
CA LEU A 12 -5.56 -15.72 -8.29
C LEU A 12 -4.57 -15.88 -9.44
N SER A 13 -5.02 -15.86 -10.69
CA SER A 13 -4.12 -15.85 -11.86
C SER A 13 -3.26 -14.59 -11.90
N ARG A 14 -3.81 -13.43 -11.56
CA ARG A 14 -3.07 -12.15 -11.50
C ARG A 14 -2.13 -12.10 -10.31
N VAL A 15 -2.58 -12.58 -9.14
CA VAL A 15 -1.72 -12.71 -7.95
C VAL A 15 -0.51 -13.59 -8.29
N ARG A 16 -0.73 -14.74 -8.96
CA ARG A 16 0.36 -15.63 -9.39
C ARG A 16 1.33 -14.95 -10.34
N THR A 17 0.84 -14.18 -11.32
CA THR A 17 1.70 -13.44 -12.25
C THR A 17 2.58 -12.43 -11.53
N ILE A 18 2.03 -11.67 -10.58
CA ILE A 18 2.78 -10.69 -9.78
C ILE A 18 3.81 -11.40 -8.89
N MET A 19 3.43 -12.48 -8.21
CA MET A 19 4.38 -13.25 -7.40
C MET A 19 5.57 -13.77 -8.24
N LYS A 20 5.32 -14.19 -9.49
CA LYS A 20 6.36 -14.65 -10.42
C LYS A 20 7.19 -13.54 -11.07
N SER A 21 6.83 -12.27 -10.91
CA SER A 21 7.67 -11.18 -11.43
C SER A 21 8.91 -10.95 -10.56
N SER A 22 8.94 -11.52 -9.35
CA SER A 22 10.14 -11.54 -8.53
C SER A 22 11.15 -12.55 -9.06
N PRO A 23 12.42 -12.17 -9.28
CA PRO A 23 13.45 -13.04 -9.87
C PRO A 23 13.72 -14.30 -9.05
N ASP A 24 13.46 -14.26 -7.74
CA ASP A 24 13.75 -15.36 -6.81
C ASP A 24 12.60 -16.37 -6.66
N VAL A 25 11.47 -16.17 -7.37
CA VAL A 25 10.27 -17.01 -7.24
C VAL A 25 10.16 -18.01 -8.39
N ALA A 26 10.73 -19.20 -8.21
CA ALA A 26 10.70 -20.27 -9.22
C ALA A 26 9.34 -21.02 -9.28
N ALA A 27 8.79 -21.38 -8.11
CA ALA A 27 7.55 -22.14 -8.00
C ALA A 27 6.67 -21.60 -6.87
N ILE A 28 5.35 -21.73 -7.04
CA ILE A 28 4.35 -21.24 -6.08
C ILE A 28 3.33 -22.35 -5.89
N SER A 29 3.19 -22.84 -4.65
CA SER A 29 2.17 -23.83 -4.29
C SER A 29 0.76 -23.20 -4.34
N GLN A 30 -0.27 -24.04 -4.41
CA GLN A 30 -1.64 -23.56 -4.47
C GLN A 30 -2.07 -22.91 -3.16
N GLU A 31 -1.59 -23.42 -2.02
CA GLU A 31 -1.85 -22.90 -0.68
C GLU A 31 -1.21 -21.53 -0.48
N ALA A 32 0.06 -21.38 -0.87
CA ALA A 32 0.78 -20.09 -0.79
C ALA A 32 0.09 -19.03 -1.66
N LEU A 33 -0.35 -19.41 -2.86
CA LEU A 33 -1.11 -18.52 -3.75
C LEU A 33 -2.44 -18.09 -3.13
N TYR A 34 -3.18 -19.03 -2.54
CA TYR A 34 -4.45 -18.73 -1.89
C TYR A 34 -4.28 -17.79 -0.69
N LEU A 35 -3.31 -18.10 0.18
CA LEU A 35 -3.03 -17.29 1.37
C LEU A 35 -2.56 -15.88 1.00
N THR A 36 -1.67 -15.77 0.01
CA THR A 36 -1.21 -14.47 -0.50
C THR A 36 -2.38 -13.66 -1.07
N GLY A 37 -3.27 -14.30 -1.84
CA GLY A 37 -4.48 -13.67 -2.35
C GLY A 37 -5.37 -13.11 -1.24
N LYS A 38 -5.61 -13.90 -0.18
CA LYS A 38 -6.43 -13.47 0.95
C LYS A 38 -5.75 -12.39 1.80
N ALA A 39 -4.46 -12.53 2.06
CA ALA A 39 -3.66 -11.51 2.75
C ALA A 39 -3.67 -10.18 1.98
N THR A 40 -3.56 -10.21 0.65
CA THR A 40 -3.63 -9.01 -0.19
C THR A 40 -5.00 -8.32 -0.09
N GLU A 41 -6.08 -9.09 -0.06
CA GLU A 41 -7.44 -8.56 0.13
C GLU A 41 -7.58 -7.85 1.48
N LEU A 42 -7.14 -8.50 2.57
CA LEU A 42 -7.15 -7.93 3.91
C LEU A 42 -6.24 -6.70 4.02
N PHE A 43 -5.09 -6.72 3.36
CA PHE A 43 -4.17 -5.59 3.31
C PHE A 43 -4.82 -4.35 2.68
N ILE A 44 -5.50 -4.50 1.53
CA ILE A 44 -6.19 -3.40 0.86
C ILE A 44 -7.32 -2.84 1.75
N GLN A 45 -8.10 -3.72 2.38
CA GLN A 45 -9.17 -3.31 3.31
C GLN A 45 -8.61 -2.54 4.50
N ASN A 46 -7.54 -3.05 5.12
CA ASN A 46 -6.88 -2.40 6.25
C ASN A 46 -6.32 -1.04 5.86
N LEU A 47 -5.57 -0.96 4.74
CA LEU A 47 -5.00 0.28 4.25
C LEU A 47 -6.08 1.34 3.97
N ALA A 48 -7.19 0.95 3.36
CA ALA A 48 -8.32 1.84 3.12
C ALA A 48 -8.96 2.34 4.43
N MET A 49 -9.13 1.45 5.42
CA MET A 49 -9.75 1.77 6.70
C MET A 49 -8.91 2.77 7.50
N ILE A 50 -7.61 2.51 7.68
CA ILE A 50 -6.73 3.41 8.44
C ILE A 50 -6.53 4.75 7.71
N SER A 51 -6.54 4.76 6.37
CA SER A 51 -6.50 6.01 5.59
C SER A 51 -7.79 6.81 5.77
N LEU A 52 -8.95 6.14 5.82
CA LEU A 52 -10.23 6.80 6.09
C LEU A 52 -10.29 7.41 7.50
N GLU A 53 -9.69 6.74 8.49
CA GLU A 53 -9.61 7.25 9.87
C GLU A 53 -8.77 8.52 9.99
N THR A 54 -7.78 8.68 9.12
CA THR A 54 -6.94 9.88 9.01
C THR A 54 -7.69 11.06 8.38
N ASN A 55 -8.73 10.79 7.58
CA ASN A 55 -9.54 11.84 6.97
C ASN A 55 -10.52 12.46 7.98
N GLU A 56 -10.48 13.78 8.17
CA GLU A 56 -11.37 14.50 9.09
C GLU A 56 -12.87 14.27 8.81
N SER A 57 -13.25 14.18 7.54
CA SER A 57 -14.63 13.99 7.11
C SER A 57 -15.11 12.53 7.18
N LYS A 58 -14.17 11.57 7.22
CA LYS A 58 -14.41 10.11 7.27
C LYS A 58 -15.38 9.56 6.22
N ASN A 59 -15.56 10.28 5.11
CA ASN A 59 -16.51 9.93 4.05
C ASN A 59 -15.84 9.50 2.74
N SER A 60 -14.55 9.80 2.58
CA SER A 60 -13.75 9.41 1.43
C SER A 60 -12.27 9.28 1.82
N VAL A 61 -11.52 8.53 1.01
CA VAL A 61 -10.06 8.42 1.13
C VAL A 61 -9.44 9.23 0.00
N ASP A 62 -8.69 10.26 0.35
CA ASP A 62 -7.89 11.06 -0.58
C ASP A 62 -6.44 10.58 -0.60
N TYR A 63 -5.70 10.96 -1.65
CA TYR A 63 -4.28 10.61 -1.75
C TYR A 63 -3.45 11.10 -0.55
N LYS A 64 -3.77 12.28 -0.01
CA LYS A 64 -3.07 12.83 1.17
C LYS A 64 -3.22 11.93 2.39
N ASP A 65 -4.36 11.26 2.54
CA ASP A 65 -4.64 10.41 3.71
C ASP A 65 -3.82 9.12 3.60
N LEU A 66 -3.76 8.52 2.40
CA LEU A 66 -2.89 7.40 2.09
C LEU A 66 -1.41 7.73 2.30
N ALA A 67 -0.96 8.87 1.76
CA ALA A 67 0.42 9.31 1.91
C ALA A 67 0.77 9.53 3.39
N GLU A 68 -0.16 10.08 4.18
CA GLU A 68 0.08 10.33 5.60
C GLU A 68 0.25 9.03 6.39
N VAL A 69 -0.63 8.05 6.17
CA VAL A 69 -0.55 6.73 6.78
C VAL A 69 0.74 6.00 6.38
N VAL A 70 1.06 5.96 5.08
CA VAL A 70 2.25 5.26 4.56
C VAL A 70 3.54 5.83 5.11
N ASN A 71 3.60 7.14 5.34
CA ASN A 71 4.79 7.82 5.84
C ASN A 71 4.83 7.91 7.38
N SER A 72 3.81 7.42 8.07
CA SER A 72 3.74 7.40 9.55
C SER A 72 3.87 5.99 10.14
N GLU A 73 3.51 4.95 9.38
CA GLU A 73 3.51 3.56 9.85
C GLU A 73 4.73 2.77 9.32
N ASP A 74 5.59 2.28 10.21
CA ASP A 74 6.80 1.52 9.85
C ASP A 74 6.48 0.28 9.00
N VAL A 75 5.37 -0.41 9.30
CA VAL A 75 4.94 -1.60 8.57
C VAL A 75 4.56 -1.31 7.11
N LEU A 76 4.34 -0.04 6.76
CA LEU A 76 4.01 0.43 5.41
C LEU A 76 5.20 1.08 4.70
N GLN A 77 6.41 1.05 5.29
CA GLN A 77 7.59 1.70 4.72
C GLN A 77 7.90 1.24 3.28
N PHE A 78 7.57 0.00 2.94
CA PHE A 78 7.71 -0.53 1.57
C PHE A 78 6.89 0.22 0.50
N LEU A 79 5.95 1.08 0.90
CA LEU A 79 5.12 1.91 0.02
C LEU A 79 5.60 3.36 -0.11
N GLN A 80 6.57 3.82 0.67
CA GLN A 80 6.94 5.25 0.72
C GLN A 80 7.40 5.79 -0.65
N ASP A 81 8.16 4.99 -1.40
CA ASP A 81 8.62 5.36 -2.74
C ASP A 81 7.50 5.35 -3.78
N ILE A 82 6.41 4.61 -3.51
CA ILE A 82 5.25 4.47 -4.41
C ILE A 82 4.19 5.54 -4.09
N ILE A 83 4.04 5.90 -2.81
CA ILE A 83 3.05 6.84 -2.28
C ILE A 83 3.78 7.91 -1.44
N PRO A 84 4.57 8.80 -2.07
CA PRO A 84 5.31 9.83 -1.34
C PRO A 84 4.39 10.96 -0.85
N ARG A 85 4.79 11.63 0.24
CA ARG A 85 4.19 12.91 0.62
C ARG A 85 4.47 13.96 -0.45
N LYS A 86 3.43 14.64 -0.92
CA LYS A 86 3.56 15.74 -1.89
C LYS A 86 3.99 17.00 -1.16
N ILE A 87 5.12 17.56 -1.56
CA ILE A 87 5.59 18.88 -1.12
C ILE A 87 5.41 19.92 -2.24
N LYS A 88 5.19 21.17 -1.87
CA LYS A 88 5.13 22.26 -2.86
C LYS A 88 6.54 22.61 -3.33
N TYR A 89 6.67 23.12 -4.55
CA TYR A 89 7.97 23.58 -5.07
C TYR A 89 8.61 24.66 -4.19
N SER A 90 7.81 25.59 -3.64
CA SER A 90 8.28 26.60 -2.71
C SER A 90 8.85 26.01 -1.41
N GLU A 91 8.25 24.91 -0.93
CA GLU A 91 8.69 24.20 0.27
C GLU A 91 9.99 23.44 -0.01
N TYR A 92 10.08 22.78 -1.16
CA TYR A 92 11.33 22.17 -1.64
C TYR A 92 12.48 23.18 -1.70
N LEU A 93 12.26 24.37 -2.26
CA LEU A 93 13.28 25.43 -2.28
C LEU A 93 13.72 25.85 -0.88
N SER A 94 12.77 25.91 0.07
CA SER A 94 13.04 26.26 1.46
C SER A 94 13.87 25.18 2.17
N ILE A 95 13.60 23.90 1.89
CA ILE A 95 14.37 22.76 2.42
C ILE A 95 15.79 22.81 1.85
N LYS A 96 15.93 22.97 0.53
CA LYS A 96 17.23 23.02 -0.15
C LYS A 96 18.11 24.17 0.33
N GLN A 97 17.54 25.35 0.57
CA GLN A 97 18.29 26.49 1.13
C GLN A 97 18.80 26.23 2.54
N LYS A 98 17.99 25.59 3.39
CA LYS A 98 18.43 25.23 4.76
C LYS A 98 19.56 24.20 4.76
N GLU A 99 19.49 23.20 3.87
CA GLU A 99 20.56 22.21 3.72
C GLU A 99 21.88 22.85 3.25
N GLU A 100 21.81 23.85 2.35
CA GLU A 100 22.96 24.62 1.90
C GLU A 100 23.56 25.51 3.01
N ASP A 101 22.72 26.09 3.88
CA ASP A 101 23.16 26.93 5.01
C ASP A 101 23.74 26.11 6.19
N GLU A 102 23.35 24.84 6.32
CA GLU A 102 23.84 23.91 7.35
C GLU A 102 25.12 23.14 6.95
N SER A 103 25.58 23.29 5.71
CA SER A 103 26.78 22.65 5.13
C SER A 103 28.01 23.54 5.15
#